data_AF-A0A8H7QW98-F1
#
_entry.id   AF-A0A8H7QW98-F1
#
_cell.length_a   1.000
_cell.length_b   1.000
_cell.length_c   1.000
_cell.angle_alpha   90.00
_cell.angle_beta   90.00
_cell.angle_gamma   90.00
#
_symmetry.space_group_name_H-M   'P 1'
#
loop_
_entity.id
_entity.type
_entity.pdbx_description
1 polymer ?
#
loop_
_entity_poly.entity_id
_entity_poly.type
_entity_poly.pdbx_seq_one_letter_code
_entity_poly.pdbx_strand_id
1 'polypeptide(L)'
;MSLAIINTNTYAENINMENHQALDAHRRQIIKRKVLAIGKMSRSYTVLKEHPELVKQLKSLSVNGKLPVGTLATGEQGIREAIIASAKTDFKLKEQKDLSSYHVAASPNYKVASREGHA
;
A
#
# COMPACT_ATOMS: atom_id res chain seq x y z
N MET A 1 -60.84 -13.06 29.07
CA MET A 1 -59.76 -13.28 28.09
C MET A 1 -58.87 -12.05 28.14
N SER A 2 -57.69 -12.13 28.75
CA SER A 2 -56.77 -10.99 28.84
C SER A 2 -55.98 -10.85 27.55
N LEU A 3 -56.07 -9.67 26.92
CA LEU A 3 -55.16 -9.27 25.86
C LEU A 3 -53.83 -8.86 26.48
N ALA A 4 -52.74 -9.52 26.09
CA ALA A 4 -51.40 -9.11 26.46
C ALA A 4 -51.07 -7.80 25.72
N ILE A 5 -50.83 -6.73 26.47
CA ILE A 5 -50.27 -5.49 25.94
C ILE A 5 -48.82 -5.82 25.56
N ILE A 6 -48.56 -6.01 24.27
CA ILE A 6 -47.21 -6.12 23.73
C ILE A 6 -46.55 -4.74 23.95
N ASN A 7 -45.68 -4.66 24.94
CA ASN A 7 -44.81 -3.51 25.13
C ASN A 7 -43.83 -3.45 23.95
N THR A 8 -44.10 -2.59 22.97
CA THR A 8 -43.27 -2.40 21.77
C THR A 8 -41.94 -1.70 22.05
N ASN A 9 -41.71 -1.26 23.30
CA ASN A 9 -40.52 -0.49 23.67
C ASN A 9 -39.28 -1.37 23.94
N THR A 10 -39.43 -2.69 24.06
CA THR A 10 -38.31 -3.61 24.37
C THR A 10 -37.47 -4.01 23.14
N TYR A 11 -37.94 -3.77 21.92
CA TYR A 11 -37.16 -4.08 20.70
C TYR A 11 -36.20 -2.94 20.30
N ALA A 12 -36.53 -1.70 20.64
CA ALA A 12 -35.72 -0.53 20.27
C ALA A 12 -34.43 -0.40 21.11
N GLU A 13 -34.42 -0.85 22.36
CA GLU A 13 -33.22 -0.77 23.22
C GLU A 13 -32.12 -1.76 22.81
N ASN A 14 -32.50 -2.92 22.26
CA ASN A 14 -31.55 -3.96 21.83
C ASN A 14 -30.69 -3.53 20.62
N ILE A 15 -31.26 -2.79 19.66
CA ILE A 15 -30.53 -2.28 18.49
C ILE A 15 -29.47 -1.24 18.89
N ASN A 16 -29.71 -0.50 19.99
CA ASN A 16 -28.80 0.54 20.46
C ASN A 16 -27.58 -0.02 21.22
N MET A 17 -27.73 -1.12 21.95
CA MET A 17 -26.60 -1.76 22.67
C MET A 17 -25.60 -2.45 21.72
N GLU A 18 -26.08 -3.11 20.68
CA GLU A 18 -25.23 -3.83 19.71
C GLU A 18 -24.41 -2.85 18.85
N ASN A 19 -24.99 -1.70 18.48
CA ASN A 19 -24.30 -0.64 17.77
C ASN A 19 -23.15 -0.02 18.57
N HIS A 20 -23.32 0.21 19.88
CA HIS A 20 -22.25 0.80 20.70
C HIS A 20 -21.04 -0.14 20.82
N GLN A 21 -21.28 -1.45 20.98
CA GLN A 21 -20.21 -2.46 21.04
C GLN A 21 -19.49 -2.61 19.69
N ALA A 22 -20.21 -2.57 18.57
CA ALA A 22 -19.62 -2.63 17.24
C ALA A 22 -18.78 -1.37 16.92
N LEU A 23 -19.28 -0.17 17.29
CA LEU A 23 -18.55 1.09 17.17
C LEU A 23 -17.28 1.09 18.04
N ASP A 24 -17.37 0.58 19.27
CA ASP A 24 -16.22 0.46 20.17
C ASP A 24 -15.17 -0.54 19.67
N ALA A 25 -15.59 -1.67 19.08
CA ALA A 25 -14.69 -2.64 18.46
C ALA A 25 -13.98 -2.06 17.24
N HIS A 26 -14.69 -1.32 16.39
CA HIS A 26 -14.11 -0.64 15.22
C HIS A 26 -13.10 0.42 15.65
N ARG A 27 -13.45 1.26 16.62
CA ARG A 27 -12.56 2.29 17.18
C ARG A 27 -11.33 1.69 17.84
N ARG A 28 -11.48 0.60 18.60
CA ARG A 28 -10.36 -0.15 19.20
C ARG A 28 -9.40 -0.66 18.11
N GLN A 29 -9.92 -1.18 17.01
CA GLN A 29 -9.10 -1.64 15.89
C GLN A 29 -8.34 -0.50 15.20
N ILE A 30 -8.98 0.67 15.01
CA ILE A 30 -8.31 1.86 14.48
C ILE A 30 -7.15 2.27 15.40
N ILE A 31 -7.40 2.37 16.71
CA ILE A 31 -6.37 2.75 17.68
C ILE A 31 -5.22 1.75 17.67
N LYS A 32 -5.53 0.45 17.67
CA LYS A 32 -4.53 -0.62 17.57
C LYS A 32 -3.67 -0.47 16.31
N ARG A 33 -4.29 -0.23 15.15
CA ARG A 33 -3.56 -0.01 13.89
C ARG A 33 -2.66 1.23 13.94
N LYS A 34 -3.14 2.33 14.54
CA LYS A 34 -2.35 3.55 14.73
C LYS A 34 -1.12 3.30 15.61
N VAL A 35 -1.27 2.63 16.75
CA VAL A 35 -0.16 2.28 17.64
C VAL A 35 0.85 1.37 16.93
N LEU A 36 0.37 0.34 16.22
CA LEU A 36 1.24 -0.55 15.45
C LEU A 36 2.00 0.19 14.33
N ALA A 37 1.34 1.14 13.66
CA ALA A 37 1.99 1.96 12.64
C ALA A 37 3.11 2.81 13.23
N ILE A 38 2.88 3.45 14.39
CA ILE A 38 3.91 4.22 15.10
C ILE A 38 5.10 3.32 15.47
N GLY A 39 4.86 2.12 16.01
CA GLY A 39 5.92 1.17 16.33
C GLY A 39 6.73 0.73 15.11
N LYS A 40 6.07 0.47 13.97
CA LYS A 40 6.75 0.16 12.70
C LYS A 40 7.61 1.33 12.21
N MET A 41 7.08 2.56 12.24
CA MET A 41 7.83 3.75 11.84
C MET A 41 9.01 4.02 12.76
N SER A 42 8.84 3.82 14.08
CA SER A 42 9.90 3.96 15.07
C SER A 42 11.06 3.01 14.76
N ARG A 43 10.78 1.73 14.46
CA ARG A 43 11.82 0.78 14.04
C ARG A 43 12.52 1.23 12.75
N SER A 44 11.78 1.69 11.74
CA SER A 44 12.39 2.20 10.50
C SER A 44 13.25 3.44 10.75
N TYR A 45 12.86 4.32 11.68
CA TYR A 45 13.64 5.49 12.07
C TYR A 45 14.95 5.11 12.77
N THR A 46 14.92 4.11 13.66
CA THR A 46 16.14 3.58 14.30
C THR A 46 17.18 3.16 13.27
N VAL A 47 16.78 2.40 12.25
CA VAL A 47 17.67 1.96 11.17
C VAL A 47 18.28 3.15 10.43
N LEU A 48 17.46 4.17 10.12
CA LEU A 48 17.93 5.39 9.44
C LEU A 48 18.94 6.17 10.29
N LYS A 49 18.75 6.18 11.61
CA LYS A 49 19.64 6.86 12.56
C LYS A 49 20.94 6.10 12.80
N GLU A 50 20.88 4.77 12.92
CA GLU A 50 22.02 3.94 13.28
C GLU A 50 22.88 3.57 12.07
N HIS A 51 22.29 3.45 10.88
CA HIS A 51 22.99 3.00 9.67
C HIS A 51 22.80 3.93 8.46
N PRO A 52 23.09 5.24 8.56
CA PRO A 52 22.87 6.20 7.48
C PRO A 52 23.69 5.90 6.23
N GLU A 53 24.92 5.38 6.37
CA GLU A 53 25.80 5.09 5.23
C GLU A 53 25.30 3.92 4.38
N LEU A 54 24.79 2.85 5.02
CA LEU A 54 24.19 1.72 4.29
C LEU A 54 22.93 2.18 3.53
N VAL A 55 22.12 3.04 4.15
CA VAL A 55 20.95 3.63 3.50
C VAL A 55 21.34 4.50 2.31
N LYS A 56 22.37 5.33 2.46
CA LYS A 56 22.91 6.19 1.40
C LYS A 56 23.46 5.37 0.24
N GLN A 57 24.22 4.31 0.53
CA GLN A 57 24.76 3.39 -0.47
C GLN A 57 23.64 2.71 -1.25
N LEU A 58 22.63 2.17 -0.56
CA LEU A 58 21.48 1.58 -1.25
C LEU A 58 20.74 2.60 -2.11
N LYS A 59 20.60 3.84 -1.62
CA LYS A 59 19.96 4.92 -2.37
C LYS A 59 20.73 5.29 -3.64
N SER A 60 22.07 5.27 -3.61
CA SER A 60 22.89 5.52 -4.81
C SER A 60 22.85 4.38 -5.82
N LEU A 61 22.64 3.15 -5.37
CA LEU A 61 22.52 1.96 -6.25
C LEU A 61 21.10 1.78 -6.80
N SER A 62 20.09 2.39 -6.19
CA SER A 62 18.70 2.29 -6.66
C SER A 62 18.45 3.18 -7.87
N VAL A 63 17.91 2.59 -8.94
CA VAL A 63 17.59 3.25 -10.23
C VAL A 63 16.78 4.54 -10.07
N ASN A 64 15.88 4.57 -9.09
CA ASN A 64 14.92 5.67 -8.93
C ASN A 64 15.36 6.67 -7.84
N GLY A 65 16.55 6.49 -7.25
CA GLY A 65 17.02 7.28 -6.10
C GLY A 65 16.14 7.13 -4.84
N LYS A 66 15.28 6.10 -4.80
CA LYS A 66 14.38 5.77 -3.68
C LYS A 66 14.74 4.40 -3.14
N LEU A 67 14.61 4.22 -1.83
CA LEU A 67 14.79 2.91 -1.22
C LEU A 67 13.67 1.97 -1.70
N PRO A 68 13.98 0.70 -2.00
CA PRO A 68 12.96 -0.28 -2.31
C PRO A 68 11.95 -0.44 -1.16
N VAL A 69 10.69 -0.68 -1.50
CA VAL A 69 9.61 -0.77 -0.52
C VAL A 69 9.86 -1.94 0.42
N GLY A 70 9.70 -1.72 1.72
CA GLY A 70 9.85 -2.76 2.74
C GLY A 70 11.28 -3.01 3.19
N THR A 71 12.31 -2.48 2.53
CA THR A 71 13.72 -2.71 2.91
C THR A 71 14.03 -2.28 4.34
N LEU A 72 13.52 -1.12 4.78
CA LEU A 72 13.72 -0.63 6.15
C LEU A 72 12.93 -1.40 7.21
N ALA A 73 11.93 -2.18 6.82
CA ALA A 73 11.10 -2.93 7.76
C ALA A 73 11.85 -4.13 8.37
N THR A 74 12.79 -4.71 7.61
CA THR A 74 13.62 -5.86 8.02
C THR A 74 14.84 -5.44 8.84
N GLY A 75 15.10 -4.14 8.97
CA GLY A 75 16.26 -3.63 9.70
C GLY A 75 17.52 -3.51 8.84
N GLU A 76 18.68 -3.53 9.49
CA GLU A 76 19.98 -3.44 8.82
C GLU A 76 20.17 -4.54 7.77
N GLN A 77 19.80 -5.78 8.11
CA GLN A 77 19.96 -6.94 7.23
C GLN A 77 19.22 -6.75 5.90
N GLY A 78 18.01 -6.18 5.93
CA GLY A 78 17.26 -5.90 4.71
C GLY A 78 17.98 -4.94 3.78
N ILE A 79 18.68 -3.94 4.33
CA ILE A 79 19.47 -2.99 3.53
C ILE A 79 20.65 -3.70 2.87
N ARG A 80 21.39 -4.52 3.63
CA ARG A 80 22.53 -5.28 3.10
C ARG A 80 22.11 -6.22 1.96
N GLU A 81 21.01 -6.95 2.15
CA GLU A 81 20.45 -7.83 1.12
C GLU A 81 20.00 -7.04 -0.12
N ALA A 82 19.35 -5.90 0.06
CA ALA A 82 18.91 -5.05 -1.03
C ALA A 82 20.10 -4.44 -1.81
N ILE A 83 21.20 -4.10 -1.14
CA ILE A 83 22.44 -3.65 -1.79
C ILE A 83 23.00 -4.74 -2.69
N ILE A 84 23.10 -5.98 -2.17
CA ILE A 84 23.58 -7.13 -2.93
C ILE A 84 22.67 -7.41 -4.13
N ALA A 85 21.36 -7.31 -3.95
CA ALA A 85 20.39 -7.50 -5.03
C ALA A 85 20.51 -6.42 -6.11
N SER A 86 20.63 -5.15 -5.72
CA SER A 86 20.73 -4.02 -6.65
C SER A 86 22.03 -4.08 -7.46
N ALA A 87 23.15 -4.44 -6.83
CA ALA A 87 24.42 -4.64 -7.52
C ALA A 87 24.35 -5.79 -8.56
N LYS A 88 23.55 -6.85 -8.29
CA LYS A 88 23.33 -7.94 -9.24
C LYS A 88 22.46 -7.52 -10.43
N THR A 89 21.50 -6.62 -10.23
CA THR A 89 20.59 -6.18 -11.31
C THR A 89 21.29 -5.30 -12.34
N ASP A 90 22.31 -4.53 -11.94
CA ASP A 90 23.12 -3.73 -12.87
C ASP A 90 23.85 -4.58 -13.93
N PHE A 91 24.18 -5.83 -13.60
CA PHE A 91 24.76 -6.77 -14.56
C PHE A 91 23.72 -7.26 -15.60
N LYS A 92 22.44 -7.39 -15.24
CA LYS A 92 21.39 -7.85 -16.17
C LYS A 92 20.94 -6.80 -17.17
N LEU A 93 21.04 -5.51 -16.83
CA LEU A 93 20.64 -4.41 -17.72
C LEU A 93 21.65 -4.14 -18.86
N LYS A 94 22.92 -4.59 -18.71
CA LYS A 94 23.94 -4.44 -19.77
C LYS A 94 23.86 -5.51 -20.87
N GLU A 95 23.13 -6.61 -20.67
CA GLU A 95 23.07 -7.73 -21.61
C GLU A 95 21.88 -7.65 -22.60
N GLN A 96 21.02 -6.62 -22.52
CA GLN A 96 19.86 -6.45 -23.39
C GLN A 96 19.89 -5.15 -24.21
N LYS A 97 21.08 -4.59 -24.50
CA LYS A 97 21.19 -3.36 -25.30
C LYS A 97 21.14 -3.58 -26.82
N ASP A 98 21.12 -4.83 -27.29
CA ASP A 98 21.29 -5.12 -28.72
C ASP A 98 20.01 -5.43 -29.52
N LEU A 99 18.80 -5.46 -28.92
CA LEU A 99 17.59 -5.95 -29.63
C LEU A 99 16.28 -5.20 -29.35
N SER A 100 16.25 -3.86 -29.29
CA SER A 100 14.95 -3.14 -29.41
C SER A 100 15.05 -1.74 -30.05
N SER A 101 15.53 -1.72 -31.29
CA SER A 101 15.33 -0.60 -32.20
C SER A 101 14.04 -0.80 -33.01
N TYR A 102 12.84 -0.66 -32.41
CA TYR A 102 11.61 -0.34 -33.14
C TYR A 102 10.62 0.39 -32.22
N HIS A 103 10.54 1.70 -32.38
CA HIS A 103 9.50 2.52 -31.77
C HIS A 103 8.21 2.34 -32.59
N VAL A 104 7.25 1.55 -32.11
CA VAL A 104 5.91 1.51 -32.70
C VAL A 104 5.11 2.67 -32.11
N ALA A 105 4.85 3.69 -32.92
CA ALA A 105 4.00 4.81 -32.53
C ALA A 105 2.58 4.29 -32.22
N ALA A 106 2.05 4.64 -31.05
CA ALA A 106 0.67 4.36 -30.71
C ALA A 106 -0.25 5.11 -31.69
N SER A 107 -1.03 4.37 -32.47
CA SER A 107 -2.01 4.95 -33.40
C SER A 107 -3.20 5.53 -32.61
N PRO A 108 -3.57 6.81 -32.81
CA PRO A 108 -4.73 7.40 -32.16
C PRO A 108 -6.03 6.76 -32.65
N ASN A 109 -6.85 6.26 -31.74
CA ASN A 109 -8.15 5.67 -32.05
C ASN A 109 -9.21 6.79 -32.17
N TYR A 110 -9.52 7.23 -33.40
CA TYR A 110 -10.66 8.11 -33.65
C TYR A 110 -11.88 7.25 -33.99
N LYS A 111 -12.93 7.31 -33.16
CA LYS A 111 -14.24 6.77 -33.54
C LYS A 111 -14.90 7.74 -34.52
N VAL A 112 -15.04 7.33 -35.77
CA VAL A 112 -15.87 8.04 -36.75
C VAL A 112 -17.33 7.79 -36.38
N ALA A 113 -18.01 8.83 -35.88
CA ALA A 113 -19.45 8.82 -35.75
C ALA A 113 -20.05 9.07 -37.14
N SER A 114 -20.44 7.99 -37.84
CA SER A 114 -21.29 8.09 -39.02
C SER A 114 -22.65 8.66 -38.58
N ARG A 115 -22.97 9.87 -39.04
CA ARG A 115 -24.34 10.38 -39.06
C ARG A 115 -25.12 9.56 -40.10
N GLU A 116 -25.88 8.59 -39.65
CA GLU A 116 -27.01 8.08 -40.44
C GLU A 116 -28.26 8.86 -40.02
N GLY A 117 -28.80 9.60 -40.99
CA GLY A 117 -30.04 10.33 -40.85
C GLY A 117 -31.22 9.37 -40.85
N HIS A 118 -32.19 9.64 -39.98
CA HIS A 118 -33.54 9.12 -40.12
C HIS A 118 -34.48 10.31 -40.35
N ALA A 119 -35.22 10.20 -41.43
CA ALA A 119 -36.33 11.04 -41.83
C ALA A 119 -37.49 10.95 -40.83
#